data_AF-A0A920STV7-F1
#
_entry.id   AF-A0A920STV7-F1
#
_cell.length_a   1.000
_cell.length_b   1.000
_cell.length_c   1.000
_cell.angle_alpha   90.00
_cell.angle_beta   90.00
_cell.angle_gamma   90.00
#
_symmetry.space_group_name_H-M   'P 1'
#
loop_
_entity.id
_entity.type
_entity.pdbx_description
1 polymer ?
#
loop_
_entity_poly.entity_id
_entity_poly.type
_entity_poly.pdbx_seq_one_letter_code
_entity_poly.pdbx_strand_id
1 'polypeptide(L)'
;MARVPWLEPGIVGKLLDAGAVGLICPMINSGQDAADLVRFALYAPDGERSFGPTRAILAHGPDYPRVANAQIVTFAMVETTRALEALDDIVATPGLTGVYVGPSDLSLSMGHIPKLDHDEPEVVAAIQRILNAAKAPGDSCGDTLSFTGLCQGDAVAGLRSGDRRQRRPPTHQCHSRGAGGGTQLTRRSCEIPQARPIRGVQSDSQISPAS
;
A
#
# COMPACT_ATOMS: atom_id res chain seq x y z
N MET A 1 4.19 -3.77 7.95
CA MET A 1 4.07 -2.34 7.59
C MET A 1 3.79 -1.54 8.85
N ALA A 2 4.29 -0.32 8.96
CA ALA A 2 4.10 0.56 10.11
C ALA A 2 3.88 2.01 9.68
N ARG A 3 3.05 2.76 10.40
CA ARG A 3 2.94 4.22 10.25
C ARG A 3 3.96 4.88 11.17
N VAL A 4 4.81 5.75 10.64
CA VAL A 4 5.68 6.58 11.49
C VAL A 4 4.84 7.71 12.12
N PRO A 5 5.13 8.16 13.35
CA PRO A 5 4.45 9.31 13.94
C PRO A 5 4.69 10.61 13.18
N TRP A 6 5.89 10.79 12.61
CA TRP A 6 6.28 11.94 11.80
C TRP A 6 7.46 11.59 10.90
N LEU A 7 7.75 12.44 9.90
CA LEU A 7 8.94 12.33 9.06
C LEU A 7 10.20 12.73 9.86
N GLU A 8 10.78 11.75 10.55
CA GLU A 8 12.05 11.90 11.26
C GLU A 8 13.01 10.77 10.90
N PRO A 9 14.27 11.05 10.50
CA PRO A 9 15.21 10.03 10.06
C PRO A 9 15.44 8.93 11.09
N GLY A 10 15.59 9.31 12.37
CA GLY A 10 15.82 8.36 13.46
C GLY A 10 14.63 7.43 13.71
N ILE A 11 13.40 7.94 13.57
CA ILE A 11 12.18 7.14 13.75
C ILE A 11 11.99 6.19 12.56
N VAL A 12 12.19 6.68 11.33
CA VAL A 12 12.15 5.88 10.11
C VAL A 12 13.13 4.70 10.21
N GLY A 13 14.41 4.99 10.51
CA GLY A 13 15.44 3.97 10.67
C GLY A 13 15.09 2.96 11.77
N LYS A 14 14.63 3.43 12.93
CA LYS A 14 14.27 2.57 14.07
C LYS A 14 13.14 1.59 13.74
N LEU A 15 12.11 2.03 13.01
CA LEU A 15 10.99 1.16 12.62
C LEU A 15 11.44 0.09 11.62
N LEU A 16 12.28 0.46 10.65
CA LEU A 16 12.83 -0.48 9.69
C LEU A 16 13.82 -1.46 10.35
N ASP A 17 14.65 -0.99 11.28
CA ASP A 17 15.57 -1.83 12.04
C ASP A 17 14.82 -2.82 12.93
N ALA A 18 13.66 -2.43 13.46
CA ALA A 18 12.76 -3.33 14.18
C ALA A 18 12.16 -4.44 13.31
N GLY A 19 12.32 -4.37 11.98
CA GLY A 19 11.91 -5.39 11.02
C GLY A 19 10.74 -4.98 10.13
N ALA A 20 10.28 -3.72 10.19
CA ALA A 20 9.32 -3.24 9.20
C ALA A 20 9.96 -3.22 7.80
N VAL A 21 9.20 -3.65 6.80
CA VAL A 21 9.57 -3.58 5.37
C VAL A 21 8.72 -2.57 4.61
N GLY A 22 7.81 -1.90 5.29
CA GLY A 22 6.92 -0.92 4.69
C GLY A 22 6.55 0.19 5.66
N LEU A 23 6.62 1.43 5.19
CA LEU A 23 6.36 2.63 5.96
C LEU A 23 5.23 3.44 5.34
N ILE A 24 4.37 3.98 6.20
CA ILE A 24 3.41 5.03 5.84
C ILE A 24 3.79 6.28 6.64
N CYS A 25 4.05 7.39 5.96
CA CYS A 25 4.46 8.63 6.62
C CYS A 25 3.35 9.68 6.54
N PRO A 26 2.82 10.16 7.69
CA PRO A 26 1.85 11.25 7.73
C PRO A 26 2.47 12.57 7.26
N MET A 27 1.61 13.53 6.97
CA MET A 27 1.95 14.95 6.77
C MET A 27 3.03 15.22 5.71
N ILE A 28 3.07 14.42 4.65
CA ILE A 28 3.90 14.68 3.46
C ILE A 28 3.22 15.78 2.65
N ASN A 29 3.85 16.96 2.58
CA ASN A 29 3.24 18.18 2.06
C ASN A 29 4.01 18.77 0.86
N SER A 30 5.03 18.07 0.37
CA SER A 30 5.85 18.47 -0.77
C SER A 30 6.59 17.28 -1.37
N GLY A 31 7.06 17.41 -2.62
CA GLY A 31 7.97 16.43 -3.22
C GLY A 31 9.28 16.27 -2.44
N GLN A 32 9.75 17.32 -1.77
CA GLN A 32 10.94 17.23 -0.91
C GLN A 32 10.68 16.34 0.31
N ASP A 33 9.52 16.45 0.96
CA ASP A 33 9.16 15.58 2.09
C ASP A 33 9.10 14.10 1.64
N ALA A 34 8.57 13.85 0.44
CA ALA A 34 8.53 12.51 -0.14
C ALA A 34 9.94 11.98 -0.47
N ALA A 35 10.81 12.83 -1.04
CA ALA A 35 12.20 12.48 -1.32
C ALA A 35 12.97 12.18 -0.03
N ASP A 36 12.73 12.97 1.03
CA ASP A 36 13.32 12.73 2.34
C ASP A 36 12.84 11.42 2.97
N LEU A 37 11.56 11.05 2.81
CA LEU A 37 11.06 9.75 3.25
C LEU A 37 11.81 8.59 2.58
N VAL A 38 12.00 8.65 1.25
CA VAL A 38 12.77 7.64 0.50
C VAL A 38 14.21 7.61 0.99
N ARG A 39 14.85 8.78 1.07
CA ARG A 39 16.24 8.96 1.50
C ARG A 39 16.48 8.40 2.91
N PHE A 40 15.56 8.61 3.85
CA PHE A 40 15.68 8.08 5.21
C PHE A 40 15.42 6.57 5.31
N ALA A 41 14.71 5.99 4.36
CA ALA A 41 14.32 4.58 4.38
C ALA A 41 15.37 3.65 3.75
N LEU A 42 16.17 4.14 2.80
CA LEU A 42 17.14 3.37 2.03
C LEU A 42 18.57 3.51 2.59
N TYR A 43 19.35 2.44 2.51
CA TYR A 43 20.78 2.48 2.77
C TYR A 43 21.54 3.13 1.61
N ALA A 44 22.75 3.64 1.88
CA ALA A 44 23.66 4.13 0.85
C ALA A 44 23.93 3.06 -0.23
N PRO A 45 24.05 3.42 -1.51
CA PRO A 45 24.10 4.79 -2.05
C PRO A 45 22.73 5.44 -2.33
N ASP A 46 21.64 4.69 -2.24
CA ASP A 46 20.30 5.16 -2.64
C ASP A 46 19.62 6.04 -1.57
N GLY A 47 20.19 6.09 -0.35
CA GLY A 47 19.70 6.89 0.76
C GLY A 47 20.73 7.07 1.87
N GLU A 48 20.24 7.48 3.04
CA GLU A 48 21.01 7.89 4.21
C GLU A 48 20.58 7.18 5.51
N ARG A 49 19.88 6.05 5.39
CA ARG A 49 19.51 5.24 6.57
C ARG A 49 20.75 4.79 7.32
N SER A 50 20.79 5.07 8.63
CA SER A 50 21.85 4.57 9.52
C SER A 50 21.85 3.05 9.63
N PHE A 51 23.03 2.45 9.74
CA PHE A 51 23.21 1.01 9.75
C PHE A 51 23.07 0.41 11.17
N GLY A 52 21.90 -0.17 11.48
CA GLY A 52 21.65 -0.91 12.71
C GLY A 52 20.71 -2.13 12.60
N PRO A 53 20.77 -2.98 11.55
CA PRO A 53 19.72 -3.94 11.24
C PRO A 53 19.73 -5.22 12.10
N THR A 54 20.22 -5.22 13.34
CA THR A 54 20.33 -6.44 14.17
C THR A 54 19.00 -7.20 14.29
N ARG A 55 17.90 -6.46 14.53
CA ARG A 55 16.56 -7.03 14.65
C ARG A 55 15.99 -7.42 13.28
N ALA A 56 16.20 -6.61 12.25
CA ALA A 56 15.79 -6.91 10.89
C ALA A 56 16.50 -8.14 10.30
N ILE A 57 17.79 -8.33 10.57
CA ILE A 57 18.56 -9.53 10.20
C ILE A 57 17.97 -10.78 10.87
N LEU A 58 17.58 -10.70 12.14
CA LEU A 58 16.94 -11.84 12.80
C LEU A 58 15.59 -12.18 12.15
N ALA A 59 14.82 -11.18 11.72
CA ALA A 59 13.50 -11.37 11.13
C ALA A 59 13.56 -11.85 9.67
N HIS A 60 14.50 -11.34 8.88
CA HIS A 60 14.53 -11.47 7.42
C HIS A 60 15.73 -12.26 6.89
N GLY A 61 16.66 -12.66 7.77
CA GLY A 61 17.85 -13.44 7.46
C GLY A 61 19.13 -12.61 7.32
N PRO A 62 20.29 -13.29 7.26
CA PRO A 62 21.62 -12.65 7.22
C PRO A 62 21.83 -11.78 5.98
N ASP A 63 21.14 -12.09 4.89
CA ASP A 63 21.21 -11.37 3.62
C ASP A 63 20.45 -10.04 3.62
N TYR A 64 19.68 -9.72 4.67
CA TYR A 64 18.85 -8.53 4.74
C TYR A 64 19.56 -7.24 4.30
N PRO A 65 20.77 -6.90 4.80
CA PRO A 65 21.45 -5.66 4.39
C PRO A 65 21.68 -5.52 2.89
N ARG A 66 21.87 -6.63 2.18
CA ARG A 66 22.11 -6.65 0.73
C ARG A 66 20.82 -6.46 -0.07
N VAL A 67 19.70 -6.94 0.44
CA VAL A 67 18.40 -6.95 -0.27
C VAL A 67 17.42 -5.90 0.25
N ALA A 68 17.73 -5.22 1.36
CA ALA A 68 16.82 -4.33 2.06
C ALA A 68 16.24 -3.25 1.14
N ASN A 69 17.09 -2.51 0.40
CA ASN A 69 16.64 -1.40 -0.44
C ASN A 69 15.58 -1.84 -1.48
N ALA A 70 15.72 -3.04 -2.05
CA ALA A 70 14.77 -3.57 -3.02
C ALA A 70 13.44 -4.06 -2.41
N GLN A 71 13.38 -4.22 -1.09
CA GLN A 71 12.21 -4.74 -0.36
C GLN A 71 11.46 -3.65 0.41
N ILE A 72 12.09 -2.52 0.70
CA ILE A 72 11.46 -1.43 1.43
C ILE A 72 10.41 -0.74 0.56
N VAL A 73 9.20 -0.60 1.09
CA VAL A 73 8.14 0.19 0.47
C VAL A 73 7.81 1.44 1.29
N THR A 74 7.69 2.58 0.63
CA THR A 74 7.40 3.88 1.25
C THR A 74 6.11 4.47 0.69
N PHE A 75 5.18 4.82 1.58
CA PHE A 75 3.92 5.45 1.25
C PHE A 75 3.85 6.85 1.85
N ALA A 76 3.75 7.86 0.97
CA ALA A 76 3.49 9.24 1.38
C ALA A 76 2.00 9.41 1.66
N MET A 77 1.65 9.82 2.88
CA MET A 77 0.25 10.06 3.23
C MET A 77 -0.16 11.45 2.72
N VAL A 78 -1.03 11.46 1.71
CA VAL A 78 -1.66 12.67 1.16
C VAL A 78 -2.95 12.91 1.94
N GLU A 79 -2.88 13.85 2.88
CA GLU A 79 -3.93 14.07 3.87
C GLU A 79 -4.16 15.54 4.23
N THR A 80 -3.65 16.46 3.40
CA THR A 80 -3.86 17.90 3.57
C THR A 80 -4.15 18.57 2.23
N THR A 81 -4.70 19.79 2.25
CA THR A 81 -4.85 20.63 1.06
C THR A 81 -3.50 20.98 0.44
N ARG A 82 -2.47 21.24 1.25
CA ARG A 82 -1.11 21.48 0.77
C ARG A 82 -0.54 20.26 0.02
N ALA A 83 -0.79 19.06 0.53
CA ALA A 83 -0.39 17.82 -0.13
C ALA A 83 -1.15 17.62 -1.46
N LEU A 84 -2.42 18.02 -1.54
CA LEU A 84 -3.18 18.02 -2.81
C LEU A 84 -2.62 19.01 -3.84
N GLU A 85 -2.17 20.18 -3.39
CA GLU A 85 -1.55 21.19 -4.25
C GLU A 85 -0.22 20.69 -4.81
N ALA A 86 0.59 20.03 -3.98
CA ALA A 86 1.89 19.46 -4.36
C ALA A 86 1.82 17.99 -4.86
N LEU A 87 0.62 17.49 -5.18
CA LEU A 87 0.39 16.08 -5.45
C LEU A 87 1.26 15.54 -6.58
N ASP A 88 1.38 16.29 -7.67
CA ASP A 88 2.12 15.86 -8.86
C ASP A 88 3.62 15.72 -8.56
N ASP A 89 4.18 16.61 -7.75
CA ASP A 89 5.58 16.54 -7.29
C ASP A 89 5.81 15.36 -6.34
N ILE A 90 4.83 15.08 -5.46
CA ILE A 90 4.89 13.94 -4.53
C ILE A 90 4.89 12.62 -5.30
N VAL A 91 3.94 12.42 -6.23
CA VAL A 91 3.84 11.16 -6.99
C VAL A 91 4.99 10.97 -7.97
N ALA A 92 5.60 12.06 -8.46
CA ALA A 92 6.77 12.00 -9.33
C ALA A 92 8.09 11.75 -8.58
N THR A 93 8.07 11.58 -7.25
CA THR A 93 9.28 11.39 -6.45
C THR A 93 9.96 10.05 -6.76
N PRO A 94 11.22 10.05 -7.21
CA PRO A 94 11.95 8.83 -7.49
C PRO A 94 12.10 7.93 -6.25
N GLY A 95 11.80 6.65 -6.40
CA GLY A 95 11.90 5.65 -5.32
C GLY A 95 10.75 5.66 -4.33
N LEU A 96 9.79 6.59 -4.44
CA LEU A 96 8.54 6.51 -3.68
C LEU A 96 7.70 5.35 -4.23
N THR A 97 7.27 4.44 -3.37
CA THR A 97 6.45 3.29 -3.82
C THR A 97 5.01 3.69 -4.13
N GLY A 98 4.49 4.63 -3.36
CA GLY A 98 3.07 4.95 -3.42
C GLY A 98 2.63 6.11 -2.57
N VAL A 99 1.35 6.42 -2.69
CA VAL A 99 0.64 7.37 -1.84
C VAL A 99 -0.46 6.68 -1.05
N TYR A 100 -0.68 7.14 0.17
CA TYR A 100 -1.76 6.71 1.04
C TYR A 100 -2.72 7.88 1.25
N VAL A 101 -4.03 7.66 1.13
CA VAL A 101 -5.01 8.72 1.42
C VAL A 101 -5.42 8.64 2.88
N GLY A 102 -5.29 9.74 3.63
CA GLY A 102 -5.85 9.90 4.97
C GLY A 102 -7.18 10.68 4.90
N PRO A 103 -8.36 10.02 4.79
CA PRO A 103 -9.61 10.72 4.45
C PRO A 103 -10.05 11.70 5.54
N SER A 104 -9.96 11.28 6.81
CA SER A 104 -10.33 12.11 7.96
C SER A 104 -9.52 13.40 8.00
N ASP A 105 -8.19 13.28 7.90
CA ASP A 105 -7.27 14.41 7.97
C ASP A 105 -7.39 15.30 6.71
N LEU A 106 -7.59 14.69 5.53
CA LEU A 106 -7.82 15.41 4.28
C LEU A 106 -9.07 16.28 4.37
N SER A 107 -10.18 15.69 4.82
CA SER A 107 -11.45 16.38 4.97
C SER A 107 -11.34 17.51 6.00
N LEU A 108 -10.62 17.28 7.09
CA LEU A 108 -10.39 18.28 8.13
C LEU A 108 -9.60 19.46 7.56
N SER A 109 -8.55 19.19 6.79
CA SER A 109 -7.76 20.21 6.10
C SER A 109 -8.56 20.99 5.05
N MET A 110 -9.61 20.39 4.49
CA MET A 110 -10.53 21.02 3.54
C MET A 110 -11.68 21.79 4.23
N GLY A 111 -11.76 21.76 5.56
CA GLY A 111 -12.79 22.46 6.34
C GLY A 111 -14.05 21.65 6.64
N HIS A 112 -13.99 20.32 6.46
CA HIS A 112 -15.09 19.39 6.77
C HIS A 112 -14.89 18.67 8.10
N ILE A 113 -15.93 17.95 8.53
CA ILE A 113 -15.87 17.09 9.72
C ILE A 113 -15.06 15.82 9.39
N PRO A 114 -14.05 15.47 10.21
CA PRO A 114 -13.22 14.30 9.99
C PRO A 114 -14.03 13.01 10.11
N LYS A 115 -14.00 12.19 9.05
CA LYS A 115 -14.59 10.85 9.03
C LYS A 115 -13.84 9.98 8.00
N LEU A 116 -14.10 8.68 8.00
CA LEU A 116 -13.49 7.77 7.01
C LEU A 116 -14.28 7.77 5.71
N ASP A 117 -15.60 7.69 5.80
CA ASP A 117 -16.50 7.69 4.66
C ASP A 117 -16.98 9.10 4.34
N HIS A 118 -16.72 9.55 3.12
CA HIS A 118 -17.07 10.89 2.65
C HIS A 118 -18.06 10.84 1.50
N ASP A 119 -19.10 11.66 1.62
CA ASP A 119 -20.12 11.90 0.59
C ASP A 119 -20.02 13.31 0.03
N GLU A 120 -19.25 14.18 0.69
CA GLU A 120 -18.98 15.55 0.28
C GLU A 120 -18.31 15.57 -1.11
N PRO A 121 -18.93 16.17 -2.15
CA PRO A 121 -18.44 16.10 -3.52
C PRO A 121 -16.98 16.57 -3.68
N GLU A 122 -16.60 17.61 -2.95
CA GLU A 122 -15.25 18.15 -2.92
C GLU A 122 -14.22 17.16 -2.36
N VAL A 123 -14.53 16.48 -1.25
CA VAL A 123 -13.63 15.50 -0.63
C VAL A 123 -13.54 14.26 -1.52
N VAL A 124 -14.65 13.78 -2.08
CA VAL A 124 -14.67 12.66 -3.02
C VAL A 124 -13.84 12.99 -4.27
N ALA A 125 -14.00 14.20 -4.83
CA ALA A 125 -13.22 14.64 -5.98
C ALA A 125 -11.71 14.73 -5.67
N ALA A 126 -11.34 15.20 -4.47
CA ALA A 126 -9.96 15.22 -4.03
C ALA A 126 -9.37 13.80 -3.93
N ILE A 127 -10.09 12.86 -3.34
CA ILE A 127 -9.67 11.45 -3.24
C ILE A 127 -9.51 10.84 -4.64
N GLN A 128 -10.45 11.09 -5.56
CA GLN A 128 -10.34 10.63 -6.95
C GLN A 128 -9.14 11.23 -7.67
N ARG A 129 -8.83 12.51 -7.44
CA ARG A 129 -7.62 13.15 -7.98
C ARG A 129 -6.35 12.42 -7.51
N ILE A 130 -6.24 12.11 -6.21
CA ILE A 130 -5.10 11.36 -5.66
C ILE A 130 -4.99 9.97 -6.30
N LEU A 131 -6.11 9.25 -6.40
CA LEU A 131 -6.14 7.92 -7.02
C LEU A 131 -5.72 7.95 -8.49
N ASN A 132 -6.12 8.98 -9.23
CA ASN A 132 -5.77 9.12 -10.64
C ASN A 132 -4.30 9.53 -10.83
N ALA A 133 -3.78 10.42 -10.00
CA ALA A 133 -2.38 10.84 -10.04
C ALA A 133 -1.42 9.67 -9.77
N ALA A 134 -1.77 8.80 -8.82
CA ALA A 134 -0.98 7.60 -8.55
C ALA A 134 -1.02 6.58 -9.71
N LYS A 135 -2.18 6.41 -10.35
CA LYS A 135 -2.36 5.43 -11.45
C LYS A 135 -1.79 5.89 -12.79
N ALA A 136 -1.48 7.17 -12.95
CA ALA A 136 -1.00 7.69 -14.22
C ALA A 136 0.33 6.99 -14.57
N PRO A 137 0.42 6.27 -15.71
CA PRO A 137 1.68 5.68 -16.14
C PRO A 137 2.62 6.84 -16.50
N GLY A 138 3.55 7.14 -15.61
CA GLY A 138 4.58 8.12 -15.87
C GLY A 138 5.67 7.47 -16.70
N ASP A 139 5.95 7.98 -17.90
CA ASP A 139 7.04 7.57 -18.80
C ASP A 139 8.46 7.68 -18.17
N SER A 140 8.57 8.02 -16.89
CA SER A 140 9.81 8.14 -16.13
C SER A 140 9.73 7.73 -14.66
N CYS A 141 8.57 7.29 -14.15
CA CYS A 141 8.40 6.83 -12.77
C CYS A 141 7.56 5.55 -12.75
N GLY A 142 8.12 4.48 -12.18
CA GLY A 142 7.43 3.19 -12.08
C GLY A 142 6.05 3.32 -11.42
N ASP A 143 5.15 2.43 -11.80
CA ASP A 143 3.74 2.36 -11.38
C ASP A 143 3.55 2.73 -9.88
N THR A 144 3.18 3.98 -9.60
CA THR A 144 3.01 4.47 -8.23
C THR A 144 1.72 3.89 -7.66
N LEU A 145 1.80 3.17 -6.54
CA LEU A 145 0.63 2.52 -5.97
C LEU A 145 -0.16 3.50 -5.09
N SER A 146 -1.42 3.77 -5.40
CA SER A 146 -2.34 4.38 -4.42
C SER A 146 -2.94 3.32 -3.53
N PHE A 147 -2.86 3.50 -2.21
CA PHE A 147 -3.61 2.70 -1.24
C PHE A 147 -4.53 3.60 -0.42
N THR A 148 -5.84 3.42 -0.58
CA THR A 148 -6.82 4.02 0.33
C THR A 148 -7.04 3.04 1.47
N GLY A 149 -6.77 3.46 2.71
CA GLY A 149 -7.17 2.68 3.88
C GLY A 149 -8.68 2.55 3.93
N LEU A 150 -9.20 1.39 3.49
CA LEU A 150 -10.59 0.95 3.66
C LEU A 150 -11.66 2.00 3.30
N CYS A 151 -11.73 2.41 2.03
CA CYS A 151 -12.99 2.87 1.42
C CYS A 151 -13.54 1.75 0.53
N GLN A 152 -14.05 0.68 1.11
CA GLN A 152 -14.85 -0.31 0.38
C GLN A 152 -16.06 -0.73 1.21
N GLY A 153 -17.07 0.13 1.20
CA GLY A 153 -18.48 -0.25 1.14
C GLY A 153 -19.06 0.33 -0.16
N ASP A 154 -19.13 -0.49 -1.21
CA ASP A 154 -20.08 -0.35 -2.33
C ASP A 154 -20.13 0.92 -3.24
N ALA A 155 -19.06 1.70 -3.39
CA ALA A 155 -19.05 2.83 -4.37
C ALA A 155 -17.91 2.86 -5.41
N VAL A 156 -17.21 1.74 -5.64
CA VAL A 156 -16.38 1.54 -6.86
C VAL A 156 -16.68 0.19 -7.51
N ALA A 157 -17.97 -0.13 -7.69
CA ALA A 157 -18.41 -1.25 -8.53
C ALA A 157 -18.43 -0.90 -10.04
N GLY A 158 -17.66 0.12 -10.46
CA GLY A 158 -17.82 0.77 -11.75
C GLY A 158 -16.65 0.62 -12.72
N LEU A 159 -15.71 -0.32 -12.54
CA LEU A 159 -14.64 -0.60 -13.50
C LEU A 159 -14.35 -2.11 -13.56
N ARG A 160 -15.39 -2.90 -13.86
CA ARG A 160 -15.20 -4.22 -14.48
C ARG A 160 -15.52 -4.07 -15.96
N SER A 161 -14.54 -4.36 -16.79
CA SER A 161 -14.68 -4.54 -18.22
C SER A 161 -15.86 -5.47 -18.54
N GLY A 162 -16.70 -5.01 -19.48
CA GLY A 162 -17.59 -5.79 -20.34
C GLY A 162 -18.38 -6.96 -19.74
N ASP A 163 -19.67 -6.77 -19.47
CA ASP A 163 -20.75 -7.44 -20.20
C ASP A 163 -22.11 -6.94 -19.66
N ARG A 164 -22.85 -6.21 -20.49
CA ARG A 164 -24.26 -5.87 -20.21
C ARG A 164 -25.07 -7.11 -20.53
N ARG A 165 -25.39 -7.94 -19.54
CA ARG A 165 -26.62 -8.73 -19.55
C ARG A 165 -26.96 -9.28 -18.16
N GLN A 166 -28.21 -9.03 -17.76
CA GLN A 166 -28.96 -9.62 -16.64
C GLN A 166 -28.81 -8.96 -15.26
N ARG A 167 -29.57 -7.87 -15.10
CA ARG A 167 -30.12 -7.44 -13.81
C ARG A 167 -31.26 -8.38 -13.41
N ARG A 168 -31.23 -8.90 -12.17
CA ARG A 168 -32.44 -9.28 -11.41
C ARG A 168 -32.38 -8.58 -10.05
N PRO A 169 -33.48 -7.96 -9.58
CA PRO A 169 -33.48 -7.27 -8.29
C PRO A 169 -33.55 -8.28 -7.13
N PRO A 170 -33.08 -7.93 -5.91
CA PRO A 170 -33.23 -8.78 -4.75
C PRO A 170 -34.64 -8.63 -4.20
N THR A 171 -35.35 -9.75 -4.06
CA THR A 171 -36.62 -9.83 -3.35
C THR A 171 -36.40 -10.33 -1.92
N HIS A 172 -36.95 -9.55 -0.97
CA HIS A 172 -37.35 -9.88 0.41
C HIS A 172 -36.33 -9.78 1.56
N GLN A 173 -36.49 -8.69 2.34
CA GLN A 173 -36.51 -8.73 3.80
C GLN A 173 -37.58 -9.72 4.30
N CYS A 174 -37.33 -10.48 5.37
CA CYS A 174 -37.84 -10.16 6.71
C CYS A 174 -37.62 -11.27 7.77
N HIS A 175 -37.35 -10.80 8.99
CA HIS A 175 -37.71 -11.32 10.32
C HIS A 175 -36.91 -12.41 11.06
N SER A 176 -36.72 -12.05 12.32
CA SER A 176 -36.25 -12.77 13.49
C SER A 176 -37.27 -13.80 14.01
N ARG A 177 -36.76 -14.90 14.58
CA ARG A 177 -37.23 -15.57 15.82
C ARG A 177 -36.33 -16.78 16.10
N GLY A 178 -36.05 -17.01 17.39
CA GLY A 178 -35.08 -18.00 17.86
C GLY A 178 -35.65 -19.36 18.27
N ALA A 179 -34.75 -20.10 18.93
CA ALA A 179 -34.89 -21.31 19.75
C ALA A 179 -35.03 -22.68 19.05
N GLY A 180 -34.04 -23.54 19.31
CA GLY A 180 -34.23 -24.96 19.61
C GLY A 180 -34.08 -25.95 18.46
N GLY A 181 -33.20 -26.94 18.65
CA GLY A 181 -33.20 -28.19 17.87
C GLY A 181 -31.83 -28.56 17.32
N GLY A 182 -31.15 -29.49 17.98
CA GLY A 182 -29.87 -30.03 17.52
C GLY A 182 -30.02 -30.89 16.28
N THR A 183 -29.09 -30.73 15.35
CA THR A 183 -28.78 -31.72 14.32
C THR A 183 -27.29 -31.64 14.03
N GLN A 184 -26.56 -32.71 14.33
CA GLN A 184 -25.20 -32.91 13.84
C GLN A 184 -25.24 -32.92 12.31
N LEU A 185 -24.57 -31.97 11.66
CA LEU A 185 -24.19 -32.08 10.26
C LEU A 185 -22.68 -32.03 10.12
N THR A 186 -22.20 -33.08 9.48
CA THR A 186 -20.83 -33.50 9.24
C THR A 186 -19.98 -32.42 8.57
N ARG A 187 -18.74 -32.22 9.06
CA ARG A 187 -17.71 -31.43 8.40
C ARG A 187 -17.45 -32.03 7.01
N ARG A 188 -17.87 -31.33 5.94
CA ARG A 188 -17.31 -31.57 4.62
C ARG A 188 -15.92 -30.96 4.59
N SER A 189 -14.91 -31.83 4.58
CA SER A 189 -13.53 -31.46 4.33
C SER A 189 -13.44 -30.70 3.00
N CYS A 190 -12.98 -29.46 3.07
CA CYS A 190 -12.61 -28.70 1.88
C CYS A 190 -11.26 -29.25 1.41
N GLU A 191 -11.26 -30.12 0.40
CA GLU A 191 -10.03 -30.63 -0.20
C GLU A 191 -9.34 -29.49 -0.96
N ILE A 192 -8.13 -29.13 -0.51
CA ILE A 192 -7.25 -28.19 -1.18
C ILE A 192 -6.64 -28.91 -2.40
N PRO A 193 -6.83 -28.43 -3.64
CA PRO A 193 -6.20 -29.05 -4.79
C PRO A 193 -4.67 -28.88 -4.72
N GLN A 194 -3.96 -30.01 -4.80
CA GLN A 194 -2.49 -30.10 -4.82
C GLN A 194 -1.91 -29.30 -6.01
N ALA A 195 -0.94 -28.43 -5.73
CA ALA A 195 -0.22 -27.68 -6.75
C ALA A 195 0.57 -28.63 -7.68
N ARG A 196 0.50 -28.39 -9.00
CA ARG A 196 1.29 -29.14 -9.99
C ARG A 196 2.78 -28.73 -9.89
N PRO A 197 3.73 -29.67 -10.02
CA PRO A 197 5.14 -29.36 -10.03
C PRO A 197 5.52 -28.60 -11.31
N ILE A 198 6.27 -27.52 -11.14
CA ILE A 198 6.85 -26.71 -12.22
C ILE A 198 8.01 -27.52 -12.82
N ARG A 199 8.03 -27.68 -14.15
CA ARG A 199 9.11 -28.38 -14.87
C ARG A 199 10.44 -27.66 -14.61
N GLY A 200 11.44 -28.44 -14.23
CA GLY A 200 12.79 -27.96 -13.90
C GLY A 200 13.46 -27.25 -15.07
N VAL A 201 14.08 -26.11 -14.76
CA VAL A 201 15.10 -25.47 -15.60
C VAL A 201 16.40 -26.24 -15.36
N GLN A 202 16.91 -26.88 -16.41
CA GLN A 202 18.23 -27.48 -16.41
C GLN A 202 19.28 -26.37 -16.30
N SER A 203 20.16 -26.49 -15.31
CA SER A 203 21.31 -25.62 -15.10
C SER A 203 22.46 -26.07 -16.01
N ASP A 204 22.71 -25.33 -17.09
CA ASP A 204 23.98 -25.45 -17.82
C ASP A 204 24.99 -24.47 -17.24
N SER A 205 25.76 -24.97 -16.29
CA SER A 205 27.01 -24.39 -15.84
C SER A 205 28.09 -24.65 -16.88
N GLN A 206 28.52 -23.63 -17.62
CA GLN A 206 29.83 -23.61 -18.26
C GLN A 206 30.60 -22.36 -17.84
N ILE A 207 31.58 -22.62 -16.98
CA ILE A 207 32.67 -21.73 -16.61
C ILE A 207 33.65 -21.71 -17.79
N SER A 208 34.08 -20.51 -18.20
CA SER A 208 35.26 -20.34 -19.06
C SER A 208 36.23 -19.36 -18.38
N PRO A 209 37.52 -19.68 -18.26
CA PRO A 209 38.50 -18.78 -17.66
C PRO A 209 39.05 -17.83 -18.73
N ALA A 210 39.08 -16.53 -18.43
CA ALA A 210 39.80 -15.56 -19.24
C ALA A 210 41.12 -15.17 -18.56
N SER A 211 42.15 -15.27 -19.37
CA SER A 211 43.58 -14.99 -19.18
C SER A 211 43.91 -13.56 -18.74
#